data_AF-A0A140L8Q7-F1
#
_entry.id   AF-A0A140L8Q7-F1
#
_cell.length_a   1.000
_cell.length_b   1.000
_cell.length_c   1.000
_cell.angle_alpha   90.00
_cell.angle_beta   90.00
_cell.angle_gamma   90.00
#
_symmetry.space_group_name_H-M   'P 1'
#
loop_
_entity.id
_entity.type
_entity.pdbx_description
1 polymer ?
#
loop_
_entity_poly.entity_id
_entity_poly.type
_entity_poly.pdbx_seq_one_letter_code
_entity_poly.pdbx_strand_id
1 'polypeptide(L)'
;MIYKAYTEKEKNYFAVLVPGSRNIDERKLKSVLNGKEVELAGIEEVERLTGAPHGFAGPVDLKGLKIIADIEVAKMRNVVTGANERDYHLINVNPGRDFYIDILADVKETQEGDSCPLCGNKLNISEGIKIAEWEKFCYKNMEAESGTIYFDNVILALAEQNCDEKGLKWPSTIAPYKIVVIPINVKDEKLVNHAFSLYTKLNKIIPTVIDDRIQSPGVKFKDAELLGFPIFIILGSKSFEKGSAEIKIRETDEKLEIDIDKVIEKVCELLC
;
A
#
# COMPACT_ATOMS: atom_id res chain seq x y z
N MET A 1 23.61 19.19 1.15
CA MET A 1 24.12 17.81 1.02
C MET A 1 24.90 17.69 -0.28
N ILE A 2 25.91 16.82 -0.37
CA ILE A 2 26.63 16.59 -1.63
C ILE A 2 26.14 15.28 -2.25
N TYR A 3 25.69 15.36 -3.50
CA TYR A 3 25.25 14.21 -4.28
C TYR A 3 26.22 13.97 -5.44
N LYS A 4 26.52 12.70 -5.69
CA LYS A 4 27.16 12.26 -6.94
C LYS A 4 26.07 11.84 -7.91
N ALA A 5 26.11 12.38 -9.12
CA ALA A 5 25.26 11.97 -10.22
C ALA A 5 26.13 11.34 -11.30
N TYR A 6 25.77 10.13 -11.72
CA TYR A 6 26.64 9.34 -12.57
C TYR A 6 25.90 8.60 -13.67
N THR A 7 26.67 8.27 -14.70
CA THR A 7 26.36 7.33 -15.78
C THR A 7 27.51 6.33 -15.84
N GLU A 8 27.43 5.31 -16.71
CA GLU A 8 28.55 4.39 -16.93
C GLU A 8 29.87 5.08 -17.35
N LYS A 9 29.81 6.31 -17.89
CA LYS A 9 30.95 7.01 -18.50
C LYS A 9 31.37 8.29 -17.79
N GLU A 10 30.53 8.83 -16.92
CA GLU A 10 30.70 10.17 -16.37
C GLU A 10 30.21 10.22 -14.92
N LYS A 11 30.97 10.89 -14.04
CA LYS A 11 30.62 11.13 -12.65
C LYS A 11 30.77 12.62 -12.34
N ASN A 12 29.68 13.25 -11.92
CA ASN A 12 29.64 14.66 -11.52
C ASN A 12 29.14 14.79 -10.08
N TYR A 13 29.48 15.88 -9.42
CA TYR A 13 29.04 16.17 -8.06
C TYR A 13 28.25 17.47 -8.01
N PHE A 14 27.24 17.49 -7.15
CA PHE A 14 26.32 18.60 -6.97
C PHE A 14 26.13 18.87 -5.48
N ALA A 15 26.09 20.14 -5.10
CA ALA A 15 25.62 20.55 -3.79
C ALA A 15 24.10 20.77 -3.87
N VAL A 16 23.33 19.94 -3.17
CA VAL A 16 21.87 19.99 -3.18
C VAL A 16 21.38 20.56 -1.85
N LEU A 17 20.54 21.60 -1.91
CA LEU A 17 20.06 22.36 -0.76
C LEU A 17 18.54 22.24 -0.62
N VAL A 18 18.11 21.90 0.59
CA VAL A 18 16.71 21.93 1.06
C VAL A 18 16.68 22.63 2.42
N PRO A 19 15.52 23.09 2.91
CA PRO A 19 15.40 23.59 4.27
C PRO A 19 15.89 22.55 5.30
N GLY A 20 16.50 22.99 6.40
CA GLY A 20 17.12 22.08 7.38
C GLY A 20 16.15 21.11 8.08
N SER A 21 14.84 21.35 8.01
CA SER A 21 13.80 20.45 8.51
C SER A 21 13.30 19.45 7.45
N ARG A 22 13.95 19.37 6.29
CA ARG A 22 13.52 18.59 5.13
C ARG A 22 14.66 17.72 4.60
N ASN A 23 14.28 16.65 3.91
CA ASN A 23 15.21 15.80 3.17
C ASN A 23 15.05 16.02 1.66
N ILE A 24 15.98 15.48 0.89
CA ILE A 24 15.96 15.51 -0.57
C ILE A 24 15.18 14.29 -1.08
N ASP A 25 14.23 14.52 -1.99
CA ASP A 25 13.60 13.44 -2.76
C ASP A 25 14.51 13.10 -3.95
N GLU A 26 15.20 11.96 -3.84
CA GLU A 26 16.14 11.52 -4.87
C GLU A 26 15.47 11.28 -6.22
N ARG A 27 14.17 10.90 -6.27
CA ARG A 27 13.45 10.72 -7.54
C ARG A 27 13.28 12.07 -8.25
N LYS A 28 12.95 13.12 -7.50
CA LYS A 28 12.89 14.49 -8.05
C LYS A 28 14.27 14.95 -8.51
N LEU A 29 15.32 14.68 -7.72
CA LEU A 29 16.69 15.03 -8.09
C LEU A 29 17.15 14.30 -9.37
N LYS A 30 16.84 13.00 -9.53
CA LYS A 30 17.09 12.25 -10.77
C LYS A 30 16.39 12.89 -11.97
N SER A 31 15.14 13.33 -11.80
CA SER A 31 14.39 14.01 -12.87
C SER A 31 15.05 15.32 -13.28
N VAL A 32 15.50 16.15 -12.32
CA VAL A 32 16.25 17.40 -12.57
C VAL A 32 17.58 17.13 -13.30
N LEU A 33 18.20 15.98 -13.05
CA LEU A 33 19.48 15.58 -13.63
C LEU A 33 19.35 14.68 -14.86
N ASN A 34 18.21 14.76 -15.57
CA ASN A 34 17.94 14.04 -16.81
C ASN A 34 18.05 12.51 -16.68
N GLY A 35 17.59 11.96 -15.56
CA GLY A 35 17.53 10.52 -15.31
C GLY A 35 18.88 9.87 -14.96
N LYS A 36 19.93 10.65 -14.69
CA LYS A 36 21.19 10.10 -14.17
C LYS A 36 20.95 9.46 -12.80
N GLU A 37 21.65 8.38 -12.51
CA GLU A 37 21.65 7.79 -11.17
C GLU A 37 22.26 8.79 -10.18
N VAL A 38 21.67 8.91 -9.01
CA VAL A 38 22.10 9.83 -7.95
C VAL A 38 22.32 9.04 -6.68
N GLU A 39 23.33 9.42 -5.93
CA GLU A 39 23.64 8.82 -4.64
C GLU A 39 24.29 9.90 -3.76
N LEU A 40 24.09 9.80 -2.45
CA LEU A 40 24.78 10.68 -1.51
C LEU A 40 26.30 10.43 -1.58
N ALA A 41 27.09 11.50 -1.56
CA ALA A 41 28.54 11.38 -1.53
C ALA A 41 29.02 10.85 -0.18
N GLY A 42 30.07 10.01 -0.20
CA GLY A 42 30.69 9.50 1.02
C GLY A 42 31.41 10.59 1.81
N ILE A 43 31.74 10.33 3.09
CA ILE A 43 32.36 11.30 3.99
C ILE A 43 33.67 11.86 3.40
N GLU A 44 34.54 11.00 2.87
CA GLU A 44 35.81 11.40 2.24
C GLU A 44 35.59 12.27 0.99
N GLU A 45 34.56 11.98 0.21
CA GLU A 45 34.22 12.77 -0.98
C GLU A 45 33.72 14.17 -0.57
N VAL A 46 32.89 14.25 0.48
CA VAL A 46 32.41 15.51 1.05
C VAL A 46 33.58 16.36 1.55
N GLU A 47 34.48 15.78 2.35
CA GLU A 47 35.64 16.49 2.88
C GLU A 47 36.54 17.01 1.74
N ARG A 48 36.80 16.18 0.74
CA ARG A 48 37.62 16.58 -0.43
C ARG A 48 36.98 17.71 -1.24
N LEU A 49 35.66 17.71 -1.40
CA LEU A 49 34.95 18.65 -2.26
C LEU A 49 34.59 19.97 -1.56
N THR A 50 34.36 19.92 -0.25
CA THR A 50 33.88 21.07 0.52
C THR A 50 34.95 21.65 1.44
N GLY A 51 36.01 20.90 1.73
CA GLY A 51 37.04 21.28 2.71
C GLY A 51 36.65 20.98 4.16
N ALA A 52 35.45 20.46 4.41
CA ALA A 52 34.94 20.21 5.76
C ALA A 52 34.23 18.85 5.90
N PRO A 53 34.23 18.30 7.13
CA PRO A 53 33.47 17.10 7.43
C PRO A 53 31.97 17.29 7.21
N HIS A 54 31.28 16.17 7.03
CA HIS A 54 29.82 16.13 7.03
C HIS A 54 29.26 16.84 8.28
N GLY A 55 28.22 17.65 8.10
CA GLY A 55 27.66 18.51 9.15
C GLY A 55 28.18 19.94 9.14
N PHE A 56 29.34 20.21 8.54
CA PHE A 56 29.92 21.56 8.45
C PHE A 56 30.09 22.07 7.01
N ALA A 57 29.72 21.25 6.03
CA ALA A 57 29.63 21.65 4.63
C ALA A 57 28.44 22.59 4.38
N GLY A 58 28.66 23.69 3.67
CA GLY A 58 27.64 24.67 3.31
C GLY A 58 27.87 25.27 1.92
N PRO A 59 26.94 26.09 1.41
CA PRO A 59 26.94 26.55 0.02
C PRO A 59 27.85 27.75 -0.27
N VAL A 60 28.37 28.42 0.75
CA VAL A 60 29.20 29.62 0.62
C VAL A 60 30.60 29.23 0.16
N ASP A 61 31.11 29.90 -0.87
CA ASP A 61 32.45 29.69 -1.45
C ASP A 61 32.77 28.25 -1.90
N LEU A 62 31.74 27.44 -2.22
CA LEU A 62 31.94 26.12 -2.83
C LEU A 62 32.52 26.26 -4.24
N LYS A 63 33.70 25.67 -4.46
CA LYS A 63 34.40 25.70 -5.75
C LYS A 63 34.22 24.37 -6.48
N GLY A 64 33.91 24.44 -7.78
CA GLY A 64 33.84 23.26 -8.65
C GLY A 64 32.59 22.39 -8.48
N LEU A 65 31.62 22.82 -7.67
CA LEU A 65 30.32 22.17 -7.52
C LEU A 65 29.21 23.10 -8.02
N LYS A 66 28.29 22.54 -8.81
CA LYS A 66 27.03 23.23 -9.10
C LYS A 66 26.08 23.09 -7.92
N ILE A 67 25.38 24.18 -7.61
CA ILE A 67 24.39 24.25 -6.53
C ILE A 67 23.00 24.08 -7.11
N ILE A 68 22.34 23.01 -6.68
CA ILE A 68 20.91 22.76 -6.91
C ILE A 68 20.19 23.13 -5.62
N ALA A 69 19.20 24.02 -5.68
CA ALA A 69 18.46 24.42 -4.50
C ALA A 69 16.96 24.23 -4.69
N ASP A 70 16.30 23.80 -3.60
CA ASP A 70 14.85 23.76 -3.55
C ASP A 70 14.24 25.16 -3.71
N ILE A 71 13.06 25.23 -4.32
CA ILE A 71 12.31 26.48 -4.53
C ILE A 71 12.12 27.25 -3.22
N GLU A 72 11.99 26.55 -2.09
CA GLU A 72 11.86 27.19 -0.78
C GLU A 72 13.17 27.85 -0.33
N VAL A 73 14.33 27.23 -0.57
CA VAL A 73 15.65 27.76 -0.19
C VAL A 73 15.90 29.12 -0.81
N ALA A 74 15.53 29.32 -2.09
CA ALA A 74 15.69 30.61 -2.77
C ALA A 74 14.92 31.77 -2.09
N LYS A 75 13.85 31.45 -1.34
CA LYS A 75 13.01 32.43 -0.62
C LYS A 75 13.47 32.66 0.82
N MET A 76 14.35 31.80 1.34
CA MET A 76 14.85 31.94 2.71
C MET A 76 15.77 33.15 2.83
N ARG A 77 15.88 33.66 4.07
CA ARG A 77 16.73 34.78 4.44
C ARG A 77 17.39 34.49 5.77
N ASN A 78 18.60 35.01 5.93
CA ASN A 78 19.39 34.90 7.17
C ASN A 78 19.50 33.47 7.71
N VAL A 79 19.75 32.50 6.82
CA VAL A 79 19.83 31.08 7.18
C VAL A 79 21.15 30.74 7.85
N VAL A 80 21.16 29.60 8.53
CA VAL A 80 22.37 28.98 9.07
C VAL A 80 22.83 27.89 8.12
N THR A 81 24.11 27.88 7.77
CA THR A 81 24.72 26.84 6.94
C THR A 81 26.06 26.42 7.51
N GLY A 82 26.58 25.26 7.10
CA GLY A 82 27.98 24.94 7.34
C GLY A 82 28.91 26.03 6.79
N ALA A 83 30.06 26.22 7.42
CA ALA A 83 31.05 27.21 7.01
C ALA A 83 32.09 26.68 6.03
N ASN A 84 31.99 25.40 5.62
CA ASN A 84 33.07 24.70 4.93
C ASN A 84 34.37 24.67 5.75
N GLU A 85 34.24 24.69 7.08
CA GLU A 85 35.31 24.55 8.06
C GLU A 85 34.81 23.71 9.24
N ARG A 86 35.66 22.80 9.74
CA ARG A 86 35.31 21.91 10.88
C ARG A 86 34.90 22.75 12.09
N ASP A 87 33.81 22.36 12.74
CA ASP A 87 33.28 22.99 13.96
C ASP A 87 32.73 24.42 13.78
N TYR A 88 32.56 24.91 12.55
CA TYR A 88 32.01 26.24 12.26
C TYR A 88 30.76 26.22 11.38
N HIS A 89 29.86 27.16 11.69
CA HIS A 89 28.68 27.48 10.90
C HIS A 89 28.64 28.98 10.61
N LEU A 90 28.09 29.33 9.46
CA LEU A 90 27.76 30.69 9.10
C LEU A 90 26.32 30.98 9.48
N ILE A 91 26.09 32.14 10.09
CA ILE A 91 24.76 32.67 10.37
C ILE A 91 24.47 33.84 9.44
N ASN A 92 23.19 34.19 9.30
CA ASN A 92 22.75 35.29 8.44
C ASN A 92 23.13 35.12 6.96
N VAL A 93 23.25 33.88 6.48
CA VAL A 93 23.53 33.56 5.08
C VAL A 93 22.29 33.84 4.23
N ASN A 94 22.46 34.43 3.05
CA ASN A 94 21.39 34.84 2.15
C ASN A 94 21.68 34.36 0.71
N PRO A 95 20.79 33.53 0.12
CA PRO A 95 20.86 33.17 -1.30
C PRO A 95 20.86 34.43 -2.18
N GLY A 96 21.73 34.46 -3.19
CA GLY A 96 21.93 35.60 -4.10
C GLY A 96 22.86 36.69 -3.57
N ARG A 97 23.22 36.69 -2.28
CA ARG A 97 24.27 37.55 -1.69
C ARG A 97 25.53 36.74 -1.40
N ASP A 98 25.40 35.64 -0.66
CA ASP A 98 26.54 34.87 -0.15
C ASP A 98 26.84 33.60 -0.95
N PHE A 99 25.85 33.10 -1.71
CA PHE A 99 26.03 32.03 -2.68
C PHE A 99 24.99 32.16 -3.81
N TYR A 100 25.30 31.60 -4.97
CA TYR A 100 24.42 31.62 -6.14
C TYR A 100 23.90 30.22 -6.44
N ILE A 101 22.64 30.16 -6.89
CA ILE A 101 21.97 28.90 -7.23
C ILE A 101 22.13 28.68 -8.73
N ASP A 102 22.74 27.57 -9.13
CA ASP A 102 22.88 27.20 -10.55
C ASP A 102 21.59 26.60 -11.12
N ILE A 103 20.89 25.79 -10.31
CA ILE A 103 19.66 25.11 -10.70
C ILE A 103 18.63 25.27 -9.58
N LEU A 104 17.50 25.90 -9.90
CA LEU A 104 16.36 26.02 -9.00
C LEU A 104 15.31 24.97 -9.38
N ALA A 105 14.97 24.05 -8.48
CA ALA A 105 14.02 22.97 -8.76
C ALA A 105 13.28 22.51 -7.51
N ASP A 106 12.15 21.79 -7.65
CA ASP A 106 11.53 21.07 -6.52
C ASP A 106 12.31 19.78 -6.28
N VAL A 107 13.06 19.72 -5.17
CA VAL A 107 13.92 18.57 -4.83
C VAL A 107 13.71 18.11 -3.40
N LYS A 108 12.84 18.75 -2.62
CA LYS A 108 12.51 18.30 -1.27
C LYS A 108 11.49 17.17 -1.25
N GLU A 109 11.56 16.33 -0.22
CA GLU A 109 10.49 15.40 0.11
C GLU A 109 9.20 16.14 0.49
N THR A 110 8.08 15.67 -0.06
CA THR A 110 6.75 16.14 0.30
C THR A 110 6.34 15.56 1.65
N GLN A 111 5.80 16.39 2.54
CA GLN A 111 5.25 15.97 3.83
C GLN A 111 3.77 16.35 3.97
N GLU A 112 3.09 15.71 4.90
CA GLU A 112 1.71 16.04 5.24
C GLU A 112 1.61 17.52 5.66
N GLY A 113 0.56 18.21 5.18
CA GLY A 113 0.39 19.65 5.40
C GLY A 113 1.21 20.55 4.46
N ASP A 114 1.99 20.01 3.54
CA ASP A 114 2.55 20.81 2.44
C ASP A 114 1.44 21.35 1.54
N SER A 115 1.72 22.45 0.83
CA SER A 115 0.74 23.08 -0.04
C SER A 115 0.73 22.39 -1.39
N CYS A 116 -0.43 22.01 -1.89
CA CYS A 116 -0.62 21.43 -3.21
C CYS A 116 -0.13 22.41 -4.28
N PRO A 117 0.75 21.99 -5.22
CA PRO A 117 1.26 22.88 -6.27
C PRO A 117 0.19 23.30 -7.29
N LEU A 118 -0.97 22.64 -7.33
CA LEU A 118 -2.06 22.94 -8.26
C LEU A 118 -3.13 23.85 -7.67
N CYS A 119 -3.55 23.60 -6.41
CA CYS A 119 -4.67 24.31 -5.80
C CYS A 119 -4.33 25.04 -4.49
N GLY A 120 -3.12 24.87 -3.95
CA GLY A 120 -2.69 25.52 -2.70
C GLY A 120 -3.23 24.91 -1.41
N ASN A 121 -4.19 23.98 -1.48
CA ASN A 121 -4.72 23.27 -0.30
C ASN A 121 -3.66 22.38 0.35
N LYS A 122 -3.88 22.05 1.63
CA LYS A 122 -2.99 21.18 2.39
C LYS A 122 -3.06 19.74 1.89
N LEU A 123 -1.90 19.15 1.63
CA LEU A 123 -1.77 17.75 1.25
C LEU A 123 -2.01 16.85 2.46
N ASN A 124 -2.83 15.82 2.26
CA ASN A 124 -2.96 14.68 3.16
C ASN A 124 -2.17 13.50 2.55
N ILE A 125 -1.43 12.77 3.38
CA ILE A 125 -0.69 11.58 2.96
C ILE A 125 -1.43 10.36 3.51
N SER A 126 -1.72 9.41 2.63
CA SER A 126 -2.32 8.13 3.01
C SER A 126 -1.51 7.01 2.39
N GLU A 127 -1.40 5.90 3.12
CA GLU A 127 -0.79 4.69 2.60
C GLU A 127 -1.78 3.94 1.72
N GLY A 128 -1.26 3.21 0.74
CA GLY A 128 -2.11 2.46 -0.17
C GLY A 128 -1.33 1.38 -0.92
N ILE A 129 -2.04 0.35 -1.34
CA ILE A 129 -1.50 -0.72 -2.15
C ILE A 129 -1.60 -0.32 -3.63
N LYS A 130 -0.47 -0.31 -4.33
CA LYS A 130 -0.44 -0.07 -5.77
C LYS A 130 -1.00 -1.29 -6.51
N ILE A 131 -2.25 -1.20 -6.97
CA ILE A 131 -2.92 -2.31 -7.68
C ILE A 131 -2.69 -2.32 -9.20
N ALA A 132 -2.32 -1.18 -9.78
CA ALA A 132 -2.08 -1.06 -11.20
C ALA A 132 -1.18 0.14 -11.55
N GLU A 133 -0.65 0.15 -12.76
CA GLU A 133 0.08 1.27 -13.37
C GLU A 133 -0.18 1.36 -14.86
N TRP A 134 -0.13 2.58 -15.40
CA TRP A 134 -0.24 2.86 -16.83
C TRP A 134 0.86 3.81 -17.27
N GLU A 135 1.44 3.52 -18.43
CA GLU A 135 2.47 4.34 -19.06
C GLU A 135 2.09 4.66 -20.50
N LYS A 136 2.22 5.94 -20.85
CA LYS A 136 2.08 6.42 -22.22
C LYS A 136 3.44 6.52 -22.87
N PHE A 137 3.56 6.00 -24.08
CA PHE A 137 4.80 6.04 -24.85
C PHE A 137 4.54 6.24 -26.35
N CYS A 138 5.54 6.74 -27.06
CA CYS A 138 5.48 6.88 -28.52
C CYS A 138 6.10 5.66 -29.19
N TYR A 139 5.33 4.96 -30.02
CA TYR A 139 5.83 3.87 -30.86
C TYR A 139 5.56 4.22 -32.32
N LYS A 140 6.62 4.35 -33.13
CA LYS A 140 6.53 4.71 -34.58
C LYS A 140 5.66 5.95 -34.85
N ASN A 141 5.88 7.04 -34.10
CA ASN A 141 5.12 8.29 -34.19
C ASN A 141 3.60 8.15 -33.90
N MET A 142 3.20 7.06 -33.23
CA MET A 142 1.86 6.87 -32.69
C MET A 142 1.94 6.90 -31.16
N GLU A 143 0.99 7.58 -30.53
CA GLU A 143 0.80 7.47 -29.08
C GLU A 143 0.21 6.10 -28.77
N ALA A 144 0.85 5.38 -27.85
CA ALA A 144 0.39 4.10 -27.33
C ALA A 144 0.38 4.17 -25.79
N GLU A 145 -0.43 3.30 -25.19
CA GLU A 145 -0.55 3.16 -23.75
C GLU A 145 -0.47 1.68 -23.39
N SER A 146 0.31 1.37 -22.37
CA SER A 146 0.39 0.04 -21.78
C SER A 146 0.14 0.16 -20.28
N GLY A 147 -0.52 -0.85 -19.71
CA GLY A 147 -0.75 -0.90 -18.28
C GLY A 147 -0.61 -2.31 -17.73
N THR A 148 -0.24 -2.38 -16.47
CA THR A 148 -0.10 -3.63 -15.71
C THR A 148 -1.05 -3.58 -14.53
N ILE A 149 -1.83 -4.64 -14.35
CA ILE A 149 -2.63 -4.87 -13.14
C ILE A 149 -1.89 -5.93 -12.30
N TYR A 150 -1.55 -5.57 -11.07
CA TYR A 150 -0.88 -6.47 -10.13
C TYR A 150 -1.92 -7.29 -9.39
N PHE A 151 -2.25 -8.46 -9.92
CA PHE A 151 -3.35 -9.29 -9.40
C PHE A 151 -3.17 -9.67 -7.93
N ASP A 152 -1.94 -9.97 -7.51
CA ASP A 152 -1.62 -10.28 -6.11
C ASP A 152 -1.94 -9.09 -5.18
N ASN A 153 -1.64 -7.86 -5.63
CA ASN A 153 -1.94 -6.65 -4.89
C ASN A 153 -3.44 -6.35 -4.86
N VAL A 154 -4.18 -6.71 -5.91
CA VAL A 154 -5.65 -6.63 -5.91
C VAL A 154 -6.22 -7.55 -4.85
N ILE A 155 -5.78 -8.81 -4.79
CA ILE A 155 -6.23 -9.76 -3.76
C ILE A 155 -5.87 -9.26 -2.36
N LEU A 156 -4.64 -8.76 -2.17
CA LEU A 156 -4.19 -8.21 -0.89
C LEU A 156 -5.06 -7.02 -0.45
N ALA A 157 -5.30 -6.06 -1.36
CA ALA A 157 -6.14 -4.90 -1.07
C ALA A 157 -7.58 -5.31 -0.73
N LEU A 158 -8.14 -6.30 -1.44
CA LEU A 158 -9.45 -6.84 -1.12
C LEU A 158 -9.46 -7.52 0.25
N ALA A 159 -8.43 -8.29 0.60
CA ALA A 159 -8.32 -8.94 1.90
C ALA A 159 -8.18 -7.91 3.05
N GLU A 160 -7.36 -6.88 2.87
CA GLU A 160 -7.13 -5.83 3.87
C GLU A 160 -8.37 -4.97 4.12
N GLN A 161 -9.14 -4.67 3.06
CA GLN A 161 -10.38 -3.92 3.19
C GLN A 161 -11.56 -4.75 3.71
N ASN A 162 -11.46 -6.08 3.62
CA ASN A 162 -12.57 -7.00 3.94
C ASN A 162 -12.10 -8.06 4.95
N CYS A 163 -11.70 -7.63 6.14
CA CYS A 163 -11.36 -8.50 7.26
C CYS A 163 -11.82 -7.92 8.59
N ASP A 164 -11.81 -8.75 9.62
CA ASP A 164 -11.96 -8.36 11.02
C ASP A 164 -11.09 -9.27 11.92
N GLU A 165 -11.26 -9.17 13.24
CA GLU A 165 -10.50 -9.95 14.23
C GLU A 165 -10.65 -11.48 14.07
N LYS A 166 -11.72 -11.96 13.42
CA LYS A 166 -11.97 -13.40 13.20
C LYS A 166 -11.34 -13.91 11.89
N GLY A 167 -11.02 -13.01 10.97
CA GLY A 167 -10.36 -13.31 9.69
C GLY A 167 -11.01 -12.62 8.51
N LEU A 168 -10.98 -13.26 7.34
CA LEU A 168 -11.50 -12.70 6.11
C LEU A 168 -13.03 -12.51 6.19
N LYS A 169 -13.53 -11.51 5.48
CA LYS A 169 -14.95 -11.12 5.45
C LYS A 169 -15.35 -10.76 4.02
N TRP A 170 -15.18 -11.73 3.11
CA TRP A 170 -15.36 -11.50 1.68
C TRP A 170 -16.76 -10.99 1.32
N PRO A 171 -16.86 -9.95 0.46
CA PRO A 171 -18.09 -9.66 -0.25
C PRO A 171 -18.57 -10.88 -1.04
N SER A 172 -19.89 -11.11 -1.06
CA SER A 172 -20.52 -12.26 -1.71
C SER A 172 -20.23 -12.36 -3.21
N THR A 173 -19.85 -11.25 -3.85
CA THR A 173 -19.51 -11.15 -5.28
C THR A 173 -18.12 -11.68 -5.61
N ILE A 174 -17.18 -11.65 -4.67
CA ILE A 174 -15.77 -12.03 -4.89
C ILE A 174 -15.33 -13.26 -4.10
N ALA A 175 -16.10 -13.68 -3.10
CA ALA A 175 -15.77 -14.84 -2.28
C ALA A 175 -15.54 -16.09 -3.15
N PRO A 176 -14.40 -16.80 -3.02
CA PRO A 176 -14.11 -18.00 -3.83
C PRO A 176 -15.17 -19.09 -3.68
N TYR A 177 -15.68 -19.24 -2.47
CA TYR A 177 -16.85 -20.05 -2.14
C TYR A 177 -17.80 -19.20 -1.31
N LYS A 178 -19.09 -19.23 -1.66
CA LYS A 178 -20.09 -18.37 -1.03
C LYS A 178 -20.73 -19.00 0.21
N ILE A 179 -20.78 -20.33 0.22
CA ILE A 179 -21.50 -21.11 1.23
C ILE A 179 -20.60 -22.20 1.79
N VAL A 180 -20.63 -22.39 3.11
CA VAL A 180 -20.10 -23.60 3.76
C VAL A 180 -21.22 -24.34 4.49
N VAL A 181 -21.39 -25.63 4.20
CA VAL A 181 -22.32 -26.54 4.89
C VAL A 181 -21.56 -27.27 6.00
N ILE A 182 -22.04 -27.17 7.24
CA ILE A 182 -21.36 -27.68 8.43
C ILE A 182 -22.26 -28.68 9.17
N PRO A 183 -22.14 -29.99 8.89
CA PRO A 183 -22.70 -31.02 9.77
C PRO A 183 -21.93 -31.06 11.09
N ILE A 184 -22.66 -30.84 12.20
CA ILE A 184 -22.09 -30.79 13.54
C ILE A 184 -21.70 -32.18 14.05
N ASN A 185 -22.58 -33.16 13.91
CA ASN A 185 -22.33 -34.53 14.34
C ASN A 185 -22.06 -35.43 13.12
N VAL A 186 -20.79 -35.54 12.73
CA VAL A 186 -20.38 -36.36 11.58
C VAL A 186 -20.52 -37.88 11.79
N LYS A 187 -20.88 -38.32 13.01
CA LYS A 187 -21.21 -39.73 13.29
C LYS A 187 -22.67 -40.07 13.01
N ASP A 188 -23.53 -39.06 12.84
CA ASP A 188 -24.93 -39.25 12.46
C ASP A 188 -25.02 -39.36 10.94
N GLU A 189 -25.13 -40.60 10.45
CA GLU A 189 -25.22 -40.89 9.02
C GLU A 189 -26.41 -40.19 8.35
N LYS A 190 -27.55 -40.02 9.04
CA LYS A 190 -28.71 -39.34 8.47
C LYS A 190 -28.42 -37.86 8.25
N LEU A 191 -27.83 -37.22 9.25
CA LEU A 191 -27.42 -35.82 9.19
C LEU A 191 -26.37 -35.60 8.08
N VAL A 192 -25.35 -36.46 8.01
CA VAL A 192 -24.27 -36.36 7.01
C VAL A 192 -24.80 -36.57 5.59
N ASN A 193 -25.65 -37.58 5.38
CA ASN A 193 -26.27 -37.83 4.07
C ASN A 193 -27.15 -36.65 3.63
N HIS A 194 -27.90 -36.04 4.56
CA HIS A 194 -28.66 -34.83 4.27
C HIS A 194 -27.76 -33.64 3.94
N ALA A 195 -26.71 -33.41 4.74
CA ALA A 195 -25.73 -32.35 4.50
C ALA A 195 -25.08 -32.48 3.12
N PHE A 196 -24.70 -33.70 2.72
CA PHE A 196 -24.12 -33.98 1.42
C PHE A 196 -25.12 -33.76 0.28
N SER A 197 -26.40 -34.12 0.46
CA SER A 197 -27.48 -33.86 -0.49
C SER A 197 -27.70 -32.34 -0.67
N LEU A 198 -27.76 -31.59 0.43
CA LEU A 198 -27.90 -30.14 0.41
C LEU A 198 -26.71 -29.46 -0.29
N TYR A 199 -25.48 -29.82 0.10
CA TYR A 199 -24.25 -29.41 -0.57
C TYR A 199 -24.30 -29.69 -2.08
N THR A 200 -24.68 -30.91 -2.48
CA THR A 200 -24.72 -31.30 -3.90
C THR A 200 -25.74 -30.47 -4.69
N LYS A 201 -26.88 -30.12 -4.10
CA LYS A 201 -27.87 -29.24 -4.74
C LYS A 201 -27.36 -27.81 -4.85
N LEU A 202 -26.81 -27.26 -3.78
CA LEU A 202 -26.27 -25.90 -3.74
C LEU A 202 -25.07 -25.72 -4.66
N ASN A 203 -24.12 -26.66 -4.66
CA ASN A 203 -22.89 -26.55 -5.43
C ASN A 203 -23.12 -26.57 -6.96
N LYS A 204 -24.30 -26.97 -7.42
CA LYS A 204 -24.71 -26.85 -8.83
C LYS A 204 -25.08 -25.42 -9.24
N ILE A 205 -25.42 -24.57 -8.29
CA ILE A 205 -25.92 -23.20 -8.53
C ILE A 205 -25.00 -22.12 -7.94
N ILE A 206 -24.39 -22.41 -6.80
CA ILE A 206 -23.58 -21.47 -6.02
C ILE A 206 -22.34 -22.22 -5.53
N PRO A 207 -21.12 -21.69 -5.72
CA PRO A 207 -19.90 -22.28 -5.18
C PRO A 207 -20.03 -22.55 -3.68
N THR A 208 -20.08 -23.82 -3.32
CA THR A 208 -20.37 -24.28 -1.96
C THR A 208 -19.31 -25.28 -1.52
N VAL A 209 -18.96 -25.27 -0.24
CA VAL A 209 -18.08 -26.26 0.40
C VAL A 209 -18.86 -27.00 1.48
N ILE A 210 -18.52 -28.25 1.75
CA ILE A 210 -18.97 -28.97 2.94
C ILE A 210 -17.77 -29.20 3.87
N ASP A 211 -17.94 -28.90 5.16
CA ASP A 211 -16.96 -29.24 6.20
C ASP A 211 -17.40 -30.53 6.90
N ASP A 212 -17.09 -31.67 6.27
CA ASP A 212 -17.37 -33.02 6.76
C ASP A 212 -16.27 -33.57 7.68
N ARG A 213 -15.27 -32.75 8.03
CA ARG A 213 -14.12 -33.18 8.84
C ARG A 213 -14.56 -33.70 10.20
N ILE A 214 -13.83 -34.68 10.73
CA ILE A 214 -13.99 -35.18 12.10
C ILE A 214 -13.27 -34.21 13.05
N GLN A 215 -13.89 -33.06 13.31
CA GLN A 215 -13.39 -31.99 14.16
C GLN A 215 -14.49 -31.44 15.07
N SER A 216 -14.10 -30.76 16.15
CA SER A 216 -15.08 -30.11 17.03
C SER A 216 -15.80 -28.95 16.32
N PRO A 217 -17.07 -28.64 16.67
CA PRO A 217 -17.81 -27.53 16.07
C PRO A 217 -17.07 -26.19 16.12
N GLY A 218 -16.42 -25.89 17.25
CA GLY A 218 -15.66 -24.65 17.41
C GLY A 218 -14.49 -24.52 16.43
N VAL A 219 -13.80 -25.64 16.11
CA VAL A 219 -12.72 -25.64 15.11
C VAL A 219 -13.29 -25.37 13.71
N LYS A 220 -14.39 -26.04 13.35
CA LYS A 220 -15.05 -25.83 12.04
C LYS A 220 -15.50 -24.38 11.85
N PHE A 221 -16.13 -23.81 12.87
CA PHE A 221 -16.59 -22.42 12.82
C PHE A 221 -15.43 -21.44 12.71
N LYS A 222 -14.37 -21.63 13.50
CA LYS A 222 -13.19 -20.75 13.44
C LYS A 222 -12.52 -20.80 12.08
N ASP A 223 -12.37 -21.98 11.49
CA ASP A 223 -11.77 -22.13 10.16
C ASP A 223 -12.64 -21.46 9.07
N ALA A 224 -13.96 -21.64 9.15
CA ALA A 224 -14.88 -21.02 8.20
C ALA A 224 -14.96 -19.48 8.36
N GLU A 225 -14.86 -18.97 9.58
CA GLU A 225 -14.74 -17.52 9.84
C GLU A 225 -13.41 -16.97 9.34
N LEU A 226 -12.32 -17.70 9.56
CA LEU A 226 -10.97 -17.32 9.14
C LEU A 226 -10.87 -17.21 7.61
N LEU A 227 -11.43 -18.20 6.91
CA LEU A 227 -11.48 -18.24 5.44
C LEU A 227 -12.53 -17.29 4.84
N GLY A 228 -13.45 -16.79 5.67
CA GLY A 228 -14.38 -15.73 5.31
C GLY A 228 -15.53 -16.16 4.40
N PHE A 229 -16.06 -17.38 4.55
CA PHE A 229 -17.25 -17.79 3.82
C PHE A 229 -18.42 -16.85 4.14
N PRO A 230 -19.08 -16.21 3.14
CA PRO A 230 -20.18 -15.29 3.38
C PRO A 230 -21.35 -15.90 4.15
N ILE A 231 -21.71 -17.15 3.84
CA ILE A 231 -22.86 -17.86 4.41
C ILE A 231 -22.43 -19.21 5.00
N PHE A 232 -22.88 -19.50 6.21
CA PHE A 232 -22.70 -20.77 6.87
C PHE A 232 -24.08 -21.43 6.99
N ILE A 233 -24.20 -22.68 6.55
CA ILE A 233 -25.38 -23.51 6.80
C ILE A 233 -24.98 -24.55 7.84
N ILE A 234 -25.51 -24.42 9.05
CA ILE A 234 -25.16 -25.22 10.20
C ILE A 234 -26.25 -26.26 10.44
N LEU A 235 -25.87 -27.53 10.36
CA LEU A 235 -26.76 -28.66 10.57
C LEU A 235 -26.45 -29.30 11.92
N GLY A 236 -27.16 -28.85 12.96
CA GLY A 236 -27.09 -29.42 14.30
C GLY A 236 -28.07 -30.59 14.48
N SER A 237 -27.70 -31.61 15.26
CA SER A 237 -28.58 -32.79 15.45
C SER A 237 -29.98 -32.42 15.96
N LYS A 238 -30.09 -31.52 16.94
CA LYS A 238 -31.37 -31.11 17.53
C LYS A 238 -32.26 -30.31 16.58
N SER A 239 -31.68 -29.42 15.76
CA SER A 239 -32.45 -28.63 14.79
C SER A 239 -32.87 -29.53 13.64
N PHE A 240 -31.98 -30.41 13.18
CA PHE A 240 -32.26 -31.37 12.12
C PHE A 240 -33.41 -32.32 12.47
N GLU A 241 -33.45 -32.85 13.70
CA GLU A 241 -34.58 -33.65 14.19
C GLU A 241 -35.93 -32.90 14.18
N LYS A 242 -35.89 -31.57 14.32
CA LYS A 242 -37.07 -30.69 14.25
C LYS A 242 -37.38 -30.20 12.83
N GLY A 243 -36.59 -30.60 11.83
CA GLY A 243 -36.75 -30.15 10.44
C GLY A 243 -36.19 -28.75 10.16
N SER A 244 -35.26 -28.24 10.96
CA SER A 244 -34.66 -26.92 10.79
C SER A 244 -33.12 -26.94 10.66
N ALA A 245 -32.58 -25.90 10.02
CA ALA A 245 -31.16 -25.60 9.92
C ALA A 245 -30.89 -24.15 10.40
N GLU A 246 -29.67 -23.87 10.85
CA GLU A 246 -29.25 -22.51 11.18
C GLU A 246 -28.42 -21.92 10.03
N ILE A 247 -28.77 -20.73 9.56
CA ILE A 247 -27.98 -19.94 8.62
C ILE A 247 -27.27 -18.84 9.40
N LYS A 248 -25.94 -18.76 9.29
CA LYS A 248 -25.17 -17.63 9.80
C LYS A 248 -24.65 -16.77 8.65
N ILE A 249 -24.82 -15.45 8.77
CA ILE A 249 -24.30 -14.46 7.82
C ILE A 249 -22.97 -13.92 8.36
N ARG A 250 -21.87 -14.10 7.62
CA ARG A 250 -20.51 -13.66 8.04
C ARG A 250 -20.41 -12.16 8.21
N GLU A 251 -21.14 -11.42 7.40
CA GLU A 251 -21.06 -9.97 7.34
C GLU A 251 -21.59 -9.32 8.62
N THR A 252 -22.72 -9.84 9.12
CA THR A 252 -23.47 -9.24 10.25
C THR A 252 -23.38 -10.07 11.54
N ASP A 253 -22.81 -11.28 11.48
CA ASP A 253 -22.89 -12.31 12.52
C ASP A 253 -24.34 -12.75 12.86
N GLU A 254 -25.34 -12.35 12.06
CA GLU A 254 -26.74 -12.72 12.25
C GLU A 254 -26.95 -14.23 12.05
N LYS A 255 -27.85 -14.79 12.85
CA LYS A 255 -28.23 -16.20 12.81
C LYS A 255 -29.73 -16.34 12.60
N LEU A 256 -30.11 -17.15 11.63
CA LEU A 256 -31.49 -17.40 11.24
C LEU A 256 -31.78 -18.90 11.36
N GLU A 257 -32.83 -19.28 12.07
CA GLU A 257 -33.33 -20.66 12.03
C GLU A 257 -34.36 -20.78 10.89
N ILE A 258 -34.13 -21.70 9.97
CA ILE A 258 -34.90 -21.85 8.73
C ILE A 258 -35.33 -23.31 8.58
N ASP A 259 -36.56 -23.52 8.12
CA ASP A 259 -37.05 -24.84 7.70
C ASP A 259 -36.09 -25.43 6.66
N ILE A 260 -35.68 -26.67 6.85
CA ILE A 260 -34.64 -27.31 6.04
C ILE A 260 -34.99 -27.33 4.54
N ASP A 261 -36.28 -27.40 4.21
CA ASP A 261 -36.75 -27.40 2.82
C ASP A 261 -36.64 -26.02 2.16
N LYS A 262 -36.56 -24.95 2.96
CA LYS A 262 -36.46 -23.55 2.51
C LYS A 262 -35.05 -22.99 2.52
N VAL A 263 -34.05 -23.76 2.99
CA VAL A 263 -32.67 -23.27 3.12
C VAL A 263 -32.10 -22.80 1.78
N ILE A 264 -32.33 -23.55 0.69
CA ILE A 264 -31.81 -23.21 -0.65
C ILE A 264 -32.40 -21.88 -1.14
N GLU A 265 -33.72 -21.73 -1.03
CA GLU A 265 -34.42 -20.48 -1.39
C GLU A 265 -33.83 -19.31 -0.59
N LYS A 266 -33.68 -19.49 0.73
CA LYS A 266 -33.21 -18.42 1.60
C LYS A 266 -31.77 -18.00 1.32
N VAL A 267 -30.85 -18.93 1.08
CA VAL A 267 -29.46 -18.55 0.75
C VAL A 267 -29.33 -17.90 -0.61
N CYS A 268 -30.20 -18.25 -1.58
CA CYS A 268 -30.27 -17.53 -2.85
C CYS A 268 -30.72 -16.08 -2.63
N GLU A 269 -31.76 -15.83 -1.84
CA GLU A 269 -32.19 -14.46 -1.49
C GLU A 269 -31.08 -13.64 -0.82
N LEU A 270 -30.27 -14.26 0.04
CA LEU A 270 -29.19 -13.58 0.77
C LEU A 270 -27.95 -13.29 -0.09
N LEU A 271 -27.80 -13.98 -1.23
CA LEU A 271 -26.62 -13.88 -2.09
C LEU A 271 -26.91 -13.21 -3.45
N CYS A 272 -28.17 -12.94 -3.75
CA CYS A 272 -28.64 -12.13 -4.88
C CYS A 272 -28.57 -10.64 -4.57
#